data_AF-A0A5K1CB47-F1
#
_entry.id   AF-A0A5K1CB47-F1
#
_cell.length_a   1.000
_cell.length_b   1.000
_cell.length_c   1.000
_cell.angle_alpha   90.00
_cell.angle_beta   90.00
_cell.angle_gamma   90.00
#
_symmetry.space_group_name_H-M   'P 1'
#
loop_
_entity.id
_entity.type
_entity.pdbx_description
1 polymer ?
#
loop_
_entity_poly.entity_id
_entity_poly.type
_entity_poly.pdbx_seq_one_letter_code
_entity_poly.pdbx_strand_id
1 'polypeptide(L)' 'IYNFSQDDLMTEDFLILDSHASIFIWVGQQVDSKIKMQALSIGE' A
#
# COMPACT_ATOMS: atom_id res chain seq x y z
N ILE A 1 2.83 13.44 -0.68
CA ILE A 1 4.30 13.22 -0.73
C ILE A 1 4.78 13.86 -2.02
N TYR A 2 5.73 14.79 -1.97
CA TYR A 2 6.37 15.32 -3.18
C TYR A 2 7.66 14.52 -3.40
N ASN A 3 7.94 14.11 -4.64
CA ASN A 3 9.07 13.24 -5.02
C ASN A 3 9.03 11.84 -4.39
N PHE A 4 7.87 11.19 -4.40
CA PHE A 4 7.76 9.80 -3.98
C PHE A 4 8.67 8.89 -4.81
N SER A 5 9.36 7.97 -4.14
CA SER A 5 10.33 7.05 -4.72
C SER A 5 10.20 5.65 -4.11
N GLN A 6 11.04 4.72 -4.56
CA GLN A 6 11.03 3.35 -4.03
C GLN A 6 11.46 3.29 -2.55
N ASP A 7 12.29 4.23 -2.09
CA ASP A 7 12.79 4.25 -0.72
C ASP A 7 11.69 4.61 0.31
N ASP A 8 10.56 5.14 -0.16
CA ASP A 8 9.39 5.44 0.67
C ASP A 8 8.49 4.21 0.92
N LEU A 9 8.81 3.05 0.33
CA LEU A 9 8.06 1.80 0.50
C LEU A 9 8.47 1.06 1.78
N MET A 10 7.81 1.38 2.89
CA MET A 10 8.10 0.85 4.23
C MET A 10 7.57 -0.55 4.48
N THR A 11 8.44 -1.53 4.74
CA THR A 11 8.05 -2.95 4.78
C THR A 11 7.02 -3.31 5.85
N GLU A 12 6.85 -2.48 6.87
CA GLU A 12 5.89 -2.66 7.96
C GLU A 12 4.48 -2.11 7.67
N ASP A 13 4.32 -1.31 6.62
CA ASP A 13 3.08 -0.57 6.32
C ASP A 13 2.42 -0.99 5.00
N PHE A 14 1.20 -0.49 4.76
CA PHE A 14 0.57 -0.51 3.44
C PHE A 14 0.35 0.92 2.94
N LEU A 15 0.44 1.10 1.63
CA LEU A 15 0.36 2.41 0.97
C LEU A 15 -0.68 2.35 -0.15
N ILE A 16 -1.45 3.42 -0.30
CA ILE A 16 -2.34 3.62 -1.44
C ILE A 16 -1.66 4.56 -2.42
N LEU A 17 -1.51 4.10 -3.65
CA LEU A 17 -0.90 4.82 -4.75
C LEU A 17 -1.99 5.16 -5.75
N ASP A 18 -2.42 6.41 -5.74
CA ASP A 18 -3.36 6.97 -6.72
C ASP A 18 -2.57 7.55 -7.89
N SER A 19 -2.78 6.99 -9.09
CA SER A 19 -2.16 7.44 -10.35
C SER A 19 -3.12 8.22 -11.25
N HIS A 20 -4.31 8.56 -10.77
CA HIS A 20 -5.48 9.05 -11.52
C HIS A 20 -6.10 8.05 -12.52
N ALA A 21 -5.28 7.21 -13.16
CA ALA A 21 -5.75 6.17 -14.07
C ALA A 21 -6.15 4.88 -13.35
N SER A 22 -5.48 4.58 -12.22
CA SER A 22 -5.71 3.40 -11.41
C SER A 22 -5.23 3.63 -9.98
N ILE A 23 -5.84 2.90 -9.05
CA ILE A 23 -5.43 2.87 -7.65
C ILE A 23 -4.69 1.56 -7.42
N PHE A 24 -3.50 1.64 -6.84
CA PHE A 24 -2.70 0.48 -6.44
C PHE A 24 -2.56 0.46 -4.93
N ILE A 25 -2.62 -0.73 -4.35
CA ILE A 25 -2.31 -0.94 -2.94
C ILE A 25 -0.97 -1.67 -2.87
N TRP A 26 0.02 -1.00 -2.30
CA TRP A 26 1.27 -1.63 -1.95
C TRP A 26 1.17 -2.18 -0.54
N VAL A 27 1.60 -3.44 -0.36
CA VAL A 27 1.53 -4.14 0.93
C VAL A 27 2.92 -4.56 1.34
N GLY A 28 3.43 -3.98 2.42
CA GLY A 28 4.72 -4.31 2.98
C GLY A 28 4.82 -5.77 3.41
N GLN A 29 6.02 -6.33 3.29
CA GLN A 29 6.27 -7.73 3.61
C GLN A 29 5.96 -8.05 5.08
N GLN A 30 6.28 -7.13 5.98
CA GLN A 30 6.14 -7.24 7.43
C GLN A 30 4.79 -6.73 7.97
N VAL A 31 3.88 -6.28 7.11
CA VAL A 31 2.49 -5.95 7.51
C VAL A 31 1.83 -7.15 8.16
N ASP A 32 1.15 -6.92 9.28
CA ASP A 32 0.38 -7.97 9.97
C ASP A 32 -0.61 -8.62 9.00
N SER A 33 -0.56 -9.95 8.92
CA SER A 33 -1.46 -10.79 8.13
C SER A 33 -2.95 -10.48 8.32
N LYS A 34 -3.38 -10.05 9.52
CA LYS A 34 -4.76 -9.62 9.78
C LYS A 34 -5.13 -8.35 9.01
N ILE A 35 -4.19 -7.40 8.93
CA ILE A 35 -4.37 -6.14 8.20
C ILE A 35 -4.33 -6.39 6.69
N LYS A 36 -3.49 -7.32 6.21
CA LYS A 36 -3.46 -7.71 4.78
C LYS A 36 -4.83 -8.18 4.27
N MET A 37 -5.55 -8.97 5.07
CA MET A 37 -6.91 -9.41 4.71
C MET A 37 -7.92 -8.26 4.67
N GLN A 38 -7.80 -7.27 5.57
CA GLN A 38 -8.68 -6.10 5.59
C GLN A 38 -8.41 -5.15 4.41
N ALA A 39 -7.14 -4.98 4.02
CA ALA A 39 -6.78 -4.13 2.88
C ALA A 39 -7.39 -4.63 1.57
N LEU A 40 -7.45 -5.95 1.35
CA LEU A 40 -8.14 -6.53 0.18
C LEU A 40 -9.63 -6.20 0.15
N SER A 41 -10.30 -6.23 1.31
CA SER A 41 -11.74 -5.93 1.39
C SER A 41 -12.09 -4.45 1.20
N ILE A 42 -11.12 -3.54 1.29
CA ILE A 42 -11.33 -2.10 1.07
C ILE A 42 -11.25 -1.74 -0.42
N GLY A 43 -10.62 -2.59 -1.24
CA GLY A 43 -10.44 -2.37 -2.67
C GLY A 43 -11.52 -2.98 -3.59
N GLU A 44 -12.50 -3.71 -3.03
CA GLU A 44 -13.73 -4.14 -3.72
C GLU A 44 -14.79 -3.03 -3.71
#